data_AF-A5PH87-F1
#
_entry.id   AF-A5PH87-F1
#
_cell.length_a   1.000
_cell.length_b   1.000
_cell.length_c   1.000
_cell.angle_alpha   90.00
_cell.angle_beta   90.00
_cell.angle_gamma   90.00
#
_symmetry.space_group_name_H-M   'P 1'
#
loop_
_entity.id
_entity.type
_entity.pdbx_description
1 polymer ?
#
loop_
_entity_poly.entity_id
_entity_poly.type
_entity_poly.pdbx_seq_one_letter_code
_entity_poly.pdbx_strand_id
1 'polypeptide(L)'
;LYHVGWTHASSLRSGESVFSSLAGNAVLPPEGAGLQVTSKYGSGMGVLWDGYAGVQSAELVPELMAFGGAKQERLNEEIGEVRARIYRSHLNGSVFPNNSFLTCSGVFKVWNPIDANTTEVWTYAM
;
A
#
# COMPACT_ATOMS: atom_id res chain seq x y z
N LEU A 1 8.62 1.41 -3.60
CA LEU A 1 7.98 0.76 -4.77
C LEU A 1 8.89 -0.15 -5.55
N TYR A 2 10.11 0.30 -5.91
CA TYR A 2 10.96 -0.39 -6.88
C TYR A 2 11.25 -1.88 -6.59
N HIS A 3 11.43 -2.24 -5.31
CA HIS A 3 11.70 -3.63 -4.94
C HIS A 3 10.50 -4.57 -5.13
N VAL A 4 9.27 -4.04 -5.25
CA VAL A 4 8.05 -4.85 -5.19
C VAL A 4 8.02 -5.91 -6.28
N GLY A 5 8.24 -5.52 -7.53
CA GLY A 5 8.18 -6.44 -8.64
C GLY A 5 9.28 -7.51 -8.61
N TRP A 6 10.46 -7.18 -8.10
CA TRP A 6 11.60 -8.11 -8.07
C TRP A 6 11.60 -9.02 -6.84
N THR A 7 11.63 -8.44 -5.64
CA THR A 7 11.71 -9.18 -4.37
C THR A 7 10.47 -10.04 -4.16
N HIS A 8 9.29 -9.54 -4.51
CA HIS A 8 8.01 -10.24 -4.29
C HIS A 8 7.50 -10.94 -5.55
N ALA A 9 8.34 -11.15 -6.57
CA ALA A 9 7.91 -11.71 -7.85
C ALA A 9 7.20 -13.08 -7.71
N SER A 10 7.66 -13.94 -6.80
CA SER A 10 7.01 -15.22 -6.51
C SER A 10 5.64 -15.02 -5.85
N SER A 11 5.56 -14.22 -4.78
CA SER A 11 4.32 -13.92 -4.08
C SER A 11 3.27 -13.29 -5.00
N LEU A 12 3.69 -12.35 -5.86
CA LEU A 12 2.82 -11.71 -6.85
C LEU A 12 2.27 -12.72 -7.87
N ARG A 13 3.08 -13.68 -8.34
CA ARG A 13 2.63 -14.73 -9.27
C ARG A 13 1.72 -15.76 -8.60
N SER A 14 1.96 -16.07 -7.33
CA SER A 14 1.20 -17.11 -6.63
C SER A 14 -0.09 -16.62 -5.99
N GLY A 15 -0.10 -15.39 -5.45
CA GLY A 15 -1.25 -14.84 -4.74
C GLY A 15 -2.25 -14.10 -5.63
N GLU A 16 -1.86 -13.75 -6.86
CA GLU A 16 -2.74 -13.06 -7.83
C GLU A 16 -3.38 -11.77 -7.27
N SER A 17 -2.62 -11.03 -6.44
CA SER A 17 -3.02 -9.73 -5.90
C SER A 17 -3.23 -8.67 -7.00
N VAL A 18 -3.78 -7.51 -6.64
CA VAL A 18 -3.93 -6.38 -7.57
C VAL A 18 -2.61 -5.81 -8.11
N PHE A 19 -1.47 -6.18 -7.52
CA PHE A 19 -0.13 -5.77 -7.97
C PHE A 19 0.59 -6.81 -8.83
N SER A 20 -0.06 -7.92 -9.21
CA SER A 20 0.61 -9.04 -9.87
C SER A 20 1.28 -8.71 -11.20
N SER A 21 0.81 -7.68 -11.92
CA SER A 21 1.45 -7.19 -13.14
C SER A 21 2.88 -6.66 -12.93
N LEU A 22 3.25 -6.31 -11.70
CA LEU A 22 4.60 -5.84 -11.37
C LEU A 22 5.62 -6.97 -11.28
N ALA A 23 5.20 -8.24 -11.23
CA ALA A 23 6.08 -9.37 -11.00
C ALA A 23 7.25 -9.43 -12.01
N GLY A 24 8.46 -9.57 -11.49
CA GLY A 24 9.71 -9.55 -12.25
C GLY A 24 10.17 -8.17 -12.72
N ASN A 25 9.55 -7.07 -12.25
CA ASN A 25 9.69 -5.75 -12.88
C ASN A 25 9.47 -5.80 -14.40
N ALA A 26 8.65 -6.77 -14.85
CA ALA A 26 8.46 -7.06 -16.27
C ALA A 26 7.71 -5.94 -16.99
N VAL A 27 6.93 -5.17 -16.23
CA VAL A 27 6.14 -4.04 -16.71
C VAL A 27 6.40 -2.86 -15.78
N LEU A 28 6.73 -1.70 -16.37
CA LEU A 28 6.73 -0.45 -15.62
C LEU A 28 5.28 -0.12 -15.27
N PRO A 29 4.98 0.34 -14.05
CA PRO A 29 3.69 0.94 -13.76
C PRO A 29 3.39 2.01 -14.82
N PRO A 30 2.14 2.11 -15.32
CA PRO A 30 1.80 3.13 -16.30
C PRO A 30 2.13 4.53 -15.80
N GLU A 31 2.38 5.47 -16.71
CA GLU A 31 2.61 6.85 -16.31
C GLU A 31 1.43 7.36 -15.46
N GLY A 32 1.75 8.02 -14.35
CA GLY A 32 0.75 8.45 -13.39
C GLY A 32 0.20 7.34 -12.49
N ALA A 33 0.81 6.14 -12.45
CA ALA A 33 0.40 5.04 -11.55
C ALA A 33 0.45 5.39 -10.05
N GLY A 34 1.14 6.46 -9.67
CA GLY A 34 1.28 6.84 -8.29
C GLY A 34 2.04 8.14 -8.05
N LEU A 35 2.24 8.44 -6.78
CA LEU A 35 3.01 9.59 -6.29
C LEU A 35 3.95 9.15 -5.17
N GLN A 36 4.95 9.96 -4.88
CA GLN A 36 5.77 9.83 -3.68
C GLN A 36 5.94 11.19 -3.01
N VAL A 37 5.76 11.22 -1.70
CA VAL A 37 5.83 12.44 -0.88
C VAL A 37 6.70 12.23 0.34
N THR A 38 7.33 13.31 0.80
CA THR A 38 8.09 13.38 2.04
C THR A 38 7.72 14.67 2.78
N SER A 39 8.10 14.77 4.05
CA SER A 39 7.75 15.90 4.91
C SER A 39 8.96 16.42 5.69
N LYS A 40 8.83 17.64 6.23
CA LYS A 40 9.87 18.33 7.02
C LYS A 40 10.47 17.45 8.13
N TYR A 41 9.64 16.63 8.78
CA TYR A 41 10.05 15.84 9.95
C TYR A 41 10.34 14.36 9.60
N GLY A 42 10.60 14.05 8.33
CA GLY A 42 11.10 12.74 7.89
C GLY A 42 10.03 11.70 7.57
N SER A 43 8.77 11.91 7.95
CA SER A 43 7.66 11.02 7.53
C SER A 43 7.41 11.15 6.03
N GLY A 44 7.06 10.04 5.39
CA GLY A 44 6.80 10.01 3.94
C GLY A 44 6.04 8.77 3.53
N MET A 45 5.50 8.80 2.32
CA MET A 45 4.77 7.66 1.75
C MET A 45 4.78 7.66 0.22
N GLY A 46 4.61 6.48 -0.35
CA GLY A 46 4.19 6.29 -1.72
C GLY A 46 2.67 6.09 -1.80
N VAL A 47 2.07 6.48 -2.91
CA VAL A 47 0.66 6.26 -3.25
C VAL A 47 0.59 5.44 -4.52
N LEU A 48 -0.11 4.30 -4.51
CA LEU A 48 -0.54 3.58 -5.71
C LEU A 48 -2.03 3.74 -5.89
N TRP A 49 -2.42 4.34 -7.01
CA TRP A 49 -3.83 4.62 -7.27
C TRP A 49 -4.64 3.34 -7.35
N ASP A 50 -5.82 3.38 -6.73
CA ASP A 50 -6.89 2.38 -6.83
C ASP A 50 -6.54 0.96 -6.32
N GLY A 51 -5.36 0.78 -5.70
CA GLY A 51 -4.89 -0.50 -5.16
C GLY A 51 -5.55 -0.93 -3.84
N TYR A 52 -6.87 -0.77 -3.67
CA TYR A 52 -7.53 -0.97 -2.37
C TYR A 52 -7.41 -2.38 -1.80
N ALA A 53 -7.41 -3.43 -2.63
CA ALA A 53 -7.18 -4.78 -2.12
C ALA A 53 -5.71 -5.03 -1.71
N GLY A 54 -4.78 -4.15 -2.12
CA GLY A 54 -3.39 -4.20 -1.70
C GLY A 54 -2.72 -5.55 -1.98
N VAL A 55 -2.11 -6.13 -0.94
CA VAL A 55 -1.41 -7.42 -1.02
C VAL A 55 -2.31 -8.64 -0.79
N GLN A 56 -3.62 -8.45 -0.61
CA GLN A 56 -4.53 -9.56 -0.39
C GLN A 56 -4.62 -10.42 -1.66
N SER A 57 -4.70 -11.74 -1.48
CA SER A 57 -4.83 -12.69 -2.59
C SER A 57 -6.16 -12.53 -3.33
N ALA A 58 -6.24 -13.06 -4.55
CA ALA A 58 -7.39 -12.91 -5.45
C ALA A 58 -8.76 -13.19 -4.82
N GLU A 59 -8.84 -14.10 -3.84
CA GLU A 59 -10.08 -14.44 -3.13
C GLU A 59 -10.76 -13.22 -2.46
N LEU A 60 -9.99 -12.30 -1.90
CA LEU A 60 -10.52 -11.12 -1.20
C LEU A 60 -10.64 -9.87 -2.09
N VAL A 61 -10.05 -9.90 -3.29
CA VAL A 61 -10.00 -8.74 -4.19
C VAL A 61 -11.41 -8.23 -4.53
N PRO A 62 -12.38 -9.06 -4.96
CA PRO A 62 -13.71 -8.56 -5.32
C PRO A 62 -14.43 -7.87 -4.17
N GLU A 63 -14.39 -8.47 -2.98
CA GLU A 63 -15.07 -7.93 -1.79
C GLU A 63 -14.48 -6.59 -1.35
N LEU A 64 -13.15 -6.53 -1.22
CA LEU A 64 -12.47 -5.32 -0.80
C LEU A 64 -12.64 -4.20 -1.83
N MET A 65 -12.47 -4.50 -3.12
CA MET A 65 -12.62 -3.50 -4.17
C MET A 65 -14.04 -2.93 -4.23
N ALA A 66 -15.07 -3.77 -4.01
CA ALA A 66 -16.46 -3.33 -3.91
C ALA A 66 -16.69 -2.41 -2.70
N PHE A 67 -16.19 -2.80 -1.52
CA PHE A 67 -16.32 -1.99 -0.32
C PHE A 67 -15.62 -0.62 -0.45
N GLY A 68 -14.38 -0.62 -0.95
CA GLY A 68 -13.61 0.61 -1.17
C GLY A 68 -14.27 1.54 -2.20
N GLY A 69 -14.84 0.96 -3.27
CA GLY A 69 -15.58 1.71 -4.29
C GLY A 69 -16.86 2.35 -3.74
N ALA A 70 -17.69 1.59 -3.04
CA ALA A 70 -18.93 2.10 -2.45
C ALA A 70 -18.68 3.21 -1.42
N LYS A 71 -17.57 3.15 -0.68
CA LYS A 71 -17.21 4.23 0.25
C LYS A 71 -16.60 5.43 -0.47
N GLN A 72 -15.81 5.24 -1.53
CA GLN A 72 -15.31 6.34 -2.35
C GLN A 72 -16.47 7.18 -2.90
N GLU A 73 -17.54 6.54 -3.38
CA GLU A 73 -18.71 7.25 -3.91
C GLU A 73 -19.30 8.24 -2.91
N ARG A 74 -19.49 7.81 -1.66
CA ARG A 74 -19.95 8.70 -0.58
C ARG A 74 -18.93 9.79 -0.23
N LEU A 75 -17.65 9.43 -0.18
CA LEU A 75 -16.58 10.36 0.15
C LEU A 75 -16.35 11.44 -0.92
N ASN A 76 -16.78 11.20 -2.17
CA ASN A 76 -16.69 12.22 -3.22
C ASN A 76 -17.44 13.50 -2.83
N GLU A 77 -18.62 13.36 -2.20
CA GLU A 77 -19.43 14.49 -1.74
C GLU A 77 -18.83 15.21 -0.53
N GLU A 78 -18.15 14.46 0.36
CA GLU A 78 -17.63 15.00 1.63
C GLU A 78 -16.25 15.64 1.52
N ILE A 79 -15.34 15.00 0.77
CA ILE A 79 -13.91 15.36 0.75
C ILE A 79 -13.36 15.59 -0.66
N GLY A 80 -14.21 15.51 -1.68
CA GLY A 80 -13.85 15.68 -3.08
C GLY A 80 -13.16 14.47 -3.71
N GLU A 81 -13.24 14.38 -5.04
CA GLU A 81 -12.86 13.19 -5.82
C GLU A 81 -11.41 12.74 -5.59
N VAL A 82 -10.46 13.68 -5.53
CA VAL A 82 -9.04 13.35 -5.37
C VAL A 82 -8.78 12.70 -4.00
N ARG A 83 -9.34 13.26 -2.92
CA ARG A 83 -9.13 12.72 -1.56
C ARG A 83 -9.91 11.44 -1.34
N ALA A 84 -11.09 11.31 -1.94
CA ALA A 84 -11.85 10.06 -1.96
C ALA A 84 -11.12 8.95 -2.73
N ARG A 85 -10.41 9.29 -3.81
CA ARG A 85 -9.53 8.33 -4.51
C ARG A 85 -8.32 7.95 -3.66
N ILE A 86 -7.68 8.90 -2.99
CA ILE A 86 -6.59 8.62 -2.03
C ILE A 86 -7.06 7.64 -0.95
N TYR A 87 -8.27 7.81 -0.41
CA TYR A 87 -8.84 6.91 0.59
C TYR A 87 -8.78 5.43 0.16
N ARG A 88 -9.09 5.17 -1.12
CA ARG A 88 -9.10 3.81 -1.66
C ARG A 88 -7.84 3.42 -2.43
N SER A 89 -6.76 4.17 -2.26
CA SER A 89 -5.45 3.93 -2.89
C SER A 89 -4.46 3.36 -1.89
N HIS A 90 -3.56 2.51 -2.35
CA HIS A 90 -2.60 1.85 -1.47
C HIS A 90 -1.47 2.80 -1.09
N LEU A 91 -1.36 3.09 0.21
CA LEU A 91 -0.30 3.95 0.76
C LEU A 91 0.74 3.10 1.46
N ASN A 92 2.00 3.18 1.02
CA ASN A 92 3.13 2.58 1.73
C ASN A 92 3.95 3.69 2.39
N GLY A 93 3.94 3.76 3.72
CA GLY A 93 4.54 4.88 4.42
C GLY A 93 5.30 4.48 5.68
N SER A 94 6.13 5.42 6.12
CA SER A 94 6.70 5.42 7.45
C SER A 94 6.40 6.75 8.13
N VAL A 95 5.88 6.66 9.36
CA VAL A 95 5.87 7.78 10.29
C VAL A 95 7.19 7.70 11.06
N PHE A 96 8.01 8.73 10.90
CA PHE A 96 9.32 8.77 11.53
C PHE A 96 9.17 8.64 13.07
N PRO A 97 10.02 7.83 13.76
CA PRO A 97 11.23 7.19 13.23
C PRO A 97 11.08 5.74 12.75
N ASN A 98 10.18 4.96 13.34
CA ASN A 98 10.21 3.50 13.24
C ASN A 98 8.81 2.87 13.18
N ASN A 99 7.81 3.63 12.75
CA ASN A 99 6.48 3.13 12.48
C ASN A 99 6.23 3.09 10.97
N SER A 100 5.68 1.98 10.47
CA SER A 100 5.34 1.85 9.06
C SER A 100 3.93 1.29 8.89
N PHE A 101 3.33 1.58 7.74
CA PHE A 101 1.99 1.12 7.43
C PHE A 101 1.82 0.88 5.93
N LEU A 102 0.89 -0.04 5.62
CA LEU A 102 0.29 -0.24 4.32
C LEU A 102 -1.23 -0.06 4.47
N THR A 103 -1.77 1.07 4.02
CA THR A 103 -3.23 1.23 4.01
C THR A 103 -3.86 0.27 3.01
N CYS A 104 -5.13 -0.04 3.25
CA CYS A 104 -5.94 -0.93 2.42
C CYS A 104 -5.51 -2.41 2.52
N SER A 105 -4.23 -2.72 2.27
CA SER A 105 -3.61 -3.99 2.72
C SER A 105 -3.84 -4.24 4.22
N GLY A 106 -4.00 -3.17 5.00
CA GLY A 106 -4.38 -3.23 6.42
C GLY A 106 -3.21 -3.60 7.33
N VAL A 107 -1.97 -3.26 6.95
CA VAL A 107 -0.78 -3.68 7.71
C VAL A 107 -0.22 -2.50 8.49
N PHE A 108 0.05 -2.69 9.78
CA PHE A 108 0.75 -1.73 10.62
C PHE A 108 1.95 -2.39 11.30
N LYS A 109 3.08 -1.70 11.34
CA LYS A 109 4.36 -2.21 11.82
C LYS A 109 5.02 -1.25 12.78
N VAL A 110 5.63 -1.80 13.83
CA VAL A 110 6.62 -1.08 14.64
C VAL A 110 7.93 -1.84 14.57
N TRP A 111 9.01 -1.13 14.26
CA TRP A 111 10.37 -1.65 14.19
C TRP A 111 11.07 -1.32 15.52
N ASN A 112 10.85 -2.13 16.56
CA ASN A 112 11.39 -1.86 17.90
C ASN A 112 12.89 -2.15 17.93
N PRO A 113 13.76 -1.14 18.16
CA PRO A 113 15.20 -1.37 18.18
C PRO A 113 15.61 -2.11 19.45
N ILE A 114 16.44 -3.13 19.32
CA ILE A 114 17.12 -3.79 20.45
C ILE A 114 18.58 -3.35 20.47
N ASP A 115 19.27 -3.46 19.33
CA ASP A 115 20.62 -2.98 19.09
C ASP A 115 20.81 -2.61 17.59
N ALA A 116 22.04 -2.30 17.16
CA ALA A 116 22.32 -1.89 15.79
C ALA A 116 22.02 -2.96 14.72
N ASN A 117 21.98 -4.24 15.08
CA ASN A 117 21.76 -5.37 14.17
C ASN A 117 20.50 -6.20 14.52
N THR A 118 19.77 -5.82 15.57
CA THR A 118 18.60 -6.56 16.07
C THR A 118 17.39 -5.65 16.20
N THR A 119 16.29 -6.02 15.56
CA THR A 119 15.00 -5.33 15.63
C THR A 119 13.90 -6.34 15.97
N GLU A 120 13.09 -6.03 16.98
CA GLU A 120 11.86 -6.76 17.25
C GLU A 120 10.72 -6.16 16.41
N VAL A 121 10.13 -6.98 15.53
CA VAL A 121 9.13 -6.49 14.56
C VAL A 121 7.72 -6.79 15.05
N TRP A 122 6.97 -5.75 15.42
CA TRP A 122 5.55 -5.90 15.75
C TRP A 122 4.69 -5.71 14.52
N THR A 123 3.66 -6.54 14.39
CA THR A 123 2.77 -6.54 13.22
C THR A 123 1.32 -6.61 13.67
N TYR A 124 0.53 -5.66 13.20
CA TYR A 124 -0.90 -5.55 13.49
C TYR A 124 -1.69 -5.46 12.18
N ALA A 125 -2.97 -5.79 12.28
CA ALA A 125 -3.97 -5.51 11.25
C ALA A 125 -4.73 -4.21 11.60
N MET A 126 -5.13 -3.44 10.58
CA MET A 126 -5.95 -2.21 10.69
C MET A 126 -7.16 -2.28 9.77
#